data_AF-A0A3A6EE15-F1
#
_entry.id   AF-A0A3A6EE15-F1
#
_cell.length_a   1.000
_cell.length_b   1.000
_cell.length_c   1.000
_cell.angle_alpha   90.00
_cell.angle_beta   90.00
_cell.angle_gamma   90.00
#
_symmetry.space_group_name_H-M   'P 1'
#
loop_
_entity.id
_entity.type
_entity.pdbx_description
1 polymer ?
#
loop_
_entity_poly.entity_id
_entity_poly.type
_entity_poly.pdbx_seq_one_letter_code
_entity_poly.pdbx_strand_id
1 'polypeptide(L)'
;MTDKKLKELLAVIDNRYGRVRSKEECIIEIKTCVQAFGMVPDEIVEKALYAAFAECRFPKQIIVDWHAEIKKLQATVEPSANDLWAQAAAAARKIEANLYYQTHGGFIAPDGRKLKGEDFKKENAKIFAALPMVVQRWAGSPADLSEIFSSRSSADLRQFVRPGFDRAVQDAPVESLQPPALPGGAVPAQIGGGTA
;
A
#
# COMPACT_ATOMS: atom_id res chain seq x y z
N MET A 1 14.55 2.14 -2.84
CA MET A 1 15.77 1.39 -2.54
C MET A 1 16.81 1.61 -3.63
N THR A 2 18.09 1.79 -3.28
CA THR A 2 19.18 1.93 -4.27
C THR A 2 19.69 0.57 -4.75
N ASP A 3 20.02 0.46 -6.04
CA ASP A 3 20.59 -0.77 -6.64
C ASP A 3 21.91 -1.21 -5.97
N LYS A 4 22.70 -0.22 -5.52
CA LYS A 4 23.94 -0.45 -4.76
C LYS A 4 23.66 -1.17 -3.44
N LYS A 5 22.72 -0.64 -2.63
CA LYS A 5 22.40 -1.23 -1.32
C LYS A 5 21.79 -2.62 -1.46
N LEU A 6 20.96 -2.85 -2.48
CA LEU A 6 20.40 -4.18 -2.74
C LEU A 6 21.51 -5.22 -3.00
N LYS A 7 22.50 -4.90 -3.85
CA LYS A 7 23.61 -5.81 -4.14
C LYS A 7 24.45 -6.13 -2.90
N GLU A 8 24.70 -5.14 -2.04
CA GLU A 8 25.38 -5.34 -0.77
C GLU A 8 24.60 -6.30 0.15
N LEU A 9 23.29 -6.09 0.30
CA LEU A 9 22.43 -6.94 1.16
C LEU A 9 22.30 -8.37 0.64
N LEU A 10 22.21 -8.57 -0.68
CA LEU A 10 22.21 -9.90 -1.27
C LEU A 10 23.55 -10.64 -1.04
N ALA A 11 24.68 -9.93 -1.08
CA ALA A 11 25.98 -10.51 -0.74
C ALA A 11 26.08 -10.90 0.74
N VAL A 12 25.47 -10.12 1.64
CA VAL A 12 25.36 -10.48 3.07
C VAL A 12 24.57 -11.77 3.27
N ILE A 13 23.46 -11.97 2.54
CA ILE A 13 22.68 -13.21 2.56
C ILE A 13 23.55 -14.39 2.08
N ASP A 14 24.28 -14.22 0.98
CA ASP A 14 25.14 -15.27 0.43
C ASP A 14 26.26 -15.69 1.38
N ASN A 15 26.92 -14.71 2.00
CA ASN A 15 27.95 -14.97 2.99
C ASN A 15 27.38 -15.71 4.21
N ARG A 16 26.19 -15.32 4.69
CA ARG A 16 25.56 -15.93 5.86
C ARG A 16 25.23 -17.41 5.65
N TYR A 17 24.79 -17.78 4.45
CA TYR A 17 24.36 -19.14 4.14
C TYR A 17 25.40 -19.95 3.35
N GLY A 18 26.59 -19.40 3.10
CA GLY A 18 27.63 -20.03 2.29
C GLY A 18 27.17 -20.34 0.85
N ARG A 19 26.26 -19.53 0.30
CA ARG A 19 25.64 -19.77 -1.00
C ARG A 19 26.47 -19.10 -2.11
N VAL A 20 26.85 -19.88 -3.12
CA VAL A 20 27.41 -19.35 -4.37
C VAL A 20 26.31 -19.38 -5.41
N ARG A 21 25.83 -18.21 -5.86
CA ARG A 21 24.79 -18.10 -6.89
C ARG A 21 25.40 -18.07 -8.28
N SER A 22 24.71 -18.67 -9.24
CA SER A 22 24.96 -18.42 -10.66
C SER A 22 24.58 -16.98 -11.05
N LYS A 23 25.11 -16.49 -12.18
CA LYS A 23 24.81 -15.15 -12.68
C LYS A 23 23.31 -14.98 -12.98
N GLU A 24 22.68 -16.00 -13.55
CA GLU A 24 21.25 -16.01 -13.86
C GLU A 24 20.36 -15.96 -12.61
N GLU A 25 20.67 -16.75 -11.57
CA GLU A 25 19.91 -16.70 -10.30
C GLU A 25 20.03 -15.33 -9.63
N CYS A 26 21.21 -14.73 -9.66
CA CYS A 26 21.45 -13.40 -9.12
C CYS A 26 20.61 -12.34 -9.84
N ILE A 27 20.52 -12.41 -11.18
CA ILE A 27 19.69 -11.49 -11.98
C ILE A 27 18.20 -11.63 -11.65
N ILE A 28 17.70 -12.86 -11.50
CA ILE A 28 16.29 -13.11 -11.19
C ILE A 28 15.94 -12.62 -9.79
N GLU A 29 16.76 -12.93 -8.78
CA GLU A 29 16.55 -12.48 -7.41
C GLU A 29 16.69 -10.95 -7.28
N ILE A 30 17.65 -10.31 -7.96
CA ILE A 30 17.76 -8.84 -8.02
C ILE A 30 16.50 -8.24 -8.65
N LYS A 31 16.03 -8.74 -9.80
CA LYS A 31 14.79 -8.26 -10.43
C LYS A 31 13.58 -8.41 -9.50
N THR A 32 13.48 -9.54 -8.82
CA THR A 32 12.40 -9.82 -7.86
C THR A 32 12.45 -8.85 -6.68
N CYS A 33 13.63 -8.59 -6.14
CA CYS A 33 13.84 -7.64 -5.05
C CYS A 33 13.62 -6.18 -5.49
N VAL A 34 14.00 -5.79 -6.71
CA VAL A 34 13.72 -4.45 -7.24
C VAL A 34 12.22 -4.26 -7.44
N GLN A 35 11.51 -5.27 -7.96
CA GLN A 35 10.05 -5.22 -8.08
C GLN A 35 9.34 -5.17 -6.73
N ALA A 36 9.84 -5.90 -5.73
CA ALA A 36 9.24 -5.96 -4.40
C ALA A 36 9.59 -4.77 -3.50
N PHE A 37 10.82 -4.25 -3.61
CA PHE A 37 11.41 -3.31 -2.64
C PHE A 37 11.86 -1.98 -3.27
N GLY A 38 11.72 -1.80 -4.59
CA GLY A 38 12.23 -0.62 -5.31
C GLY A 38 11.76 0.72 -4.73
N MET A 39 10.55 0.76 -4.16
CA MET A 39 9.97 1.96 -3.53
C MET A 39 10.21 2.07 -2.02
N VAL A 40 10.88 1.10 -1.39
CA VAL A 40 11.10 1.08 0.05
C VAL A 40 12.42 1.80 0.40
N PRO A 41 12.48 2.63 1.47
CA PRO A 41 13.72 3.23 1.95
C PRO A 41 14.78 2.19 2.33
N ASP A 42 16.05 2.50 2.06
CA ASP A 42 17.19 1.59 2.30
C ASP A 42 17.28 1.17 3.77
N GLU A 43 16.99 2.07 4.72
CA GLU A 43 17.05 1.76 6.17
C GLU A 43 16.00 0.73 6.60
N ILE A 44 14.79 0.79 6.05
CA ILE A 44 13.70 -0.15 6.37
C ILE A 44 14.05 -1.54 5.83
N VAL A 45 14.54 -1.58 4.59
CA VAL A 45 14.95 -2.82 3.93
C VAL A 45 16.09 -3.50 4.70
N GLU A 46 17.12 -2.75 5.09
CA GLU A 46 18.24 -3.28 5.86
C GLU A 46 17.81 -3.77 7.26
N LYS A 47 17.04 -2.96 8.00
CA LYS A 47 16.56 -3.35 9.33
C LYS A 47 15.68 -4.60 9.30
N ALA A 48 14.82 -4.72 8.28
CA ALA A 48 14.01 -5.91 8.07
C ALA A 48 14.85 -7.15 7.75
N LEU A 49 15.98 -7.00 7.04
CA LEU A 49 16.84 -8.14 6.71
C LEU A 49 17.44 -8.74 7.98
N TYR A 50 17.96 -7.89 8.86
CA TYR A 50 18.52 -8.33 10.13
C TYR A 50 17.46 -8.93 11.06
N ALA A 51 16.24 -8.40 11.05
CA ALA A 51 15.11 -9.01 11.76
C ALA A 51 14.77 -10.40 11.19
N ALA A 52 14.71 -10.53 9.86
CA ALA A 52 14.45 -11.82 9.21
C ALA A 52 15.55 -12.84 9.48
N PHE A 53 16.81 -12.41 9.61
CA PHE A 53 17.90 -13.30 10.00
C PHE A 53 17.74 -13.91 11.39
N ALA A 54 17.07 -13.24 12.33
CA ALA A 54 16.85 -13.78 13.67
C ALA A 54 15.94 -15.02 13.65
N GLU A 55 14.94 -15.04 12.76
CA GLU A 55 13.91 -16.09 12.68
C GLU A 55 14.21 -17.12 11.56
N CYS A 56 14.86 -16.69 10.47
CA CYS A 56 15.00 -17.51 9.26
C CYS A 56 16.20 -18.47 9.33
N ARG A 57 15.89 -19.77 9.37
CA ARG A 57 16.87 -20.86 9.38
C ARG A 57 17.28 -21.37 7.99
N PHE A 58 16.51 -21.05 6.94
CA PHE A 58 16.69 -21.65 5.62
C PHE A 58 16.99 -20.62 4.51
N PRO A 59 18.01 -20.83 3.67
CA PRO A 59 18.39 -19.88 2.62
C PRO A 59 17.28 -19.63 1.59
N LYS A 60 16.41 -20.62 1.32
CA LYS A 60 15.31 -20.47 0.36
C LYS A 60 14.14 -19.65 0.90
N GLN A 61 14.06 -19.48 2.22
CA GLN A 61 12.95 -18.82 2.90
C GLN A 61 13.26 -17.36 3.24
N ILE A 62 14.54 -16.97 3.25
CA ILE A 62 14.97 -15.64 3.70
C ILE A 62 14.34 -14.49 2.93
N ILE A 63 14.14 -14.62 1.61
CA ILE A 63 13.53 -13.56 0.80
C ILE A 63 12.05 -13.37 1.18
N VAL A 64 11.35 -14.46 1.49
CA VAL A 64 9.94 -14.44 1.91
C VAL A 64 9.81 -13.84 3.31
N ASP A 65 10.67 -14.27 4.24
CA ASP A 65 10.67 -13.77 5.62
C ASP A 65 11.10 -12.30 5.67
N TRP A 66 12.08 -11.91 4.86
CA TRP A 66 12.49 -10.52 4.70
C TRP A 66 11.36 -9.63 4.20
N HIS A 67 10.58 -10.10 3.22
CA HIS A 67 9.40 -9.38 2.76
C HIS A 67 8.31 -9.27 3.85
N ALA A 68 8.13 -10.29 4.68
CA ALA A 68 7.21 -10.24 5.82
C ALA A 68 7.66 -9.21 6.88
N GLU A 69 8.95 -9.16 7.19
CA GLU A 69 9.52 -8.17 8.11
C GLU A 69 9.47 -6.75 7.54
N ILE A 70 9.69 -6.56 6.24
CA ILE A 70 9.49 -5.26 5.58
C ILE A 70 8.05 -4.81 5.75
N LYS A 71 7.06 -5.70 5.53
CA LYS A 71 5.65 -5.38 5.75
C LYS A 71 5.34 -5.03 7.20
N LYS A 72 5.93 -5.72 8.18
CA LYS A 72 5.77 -5.39 9.60
C LYS A 72 6.34 -4.02 9.93
N LEU A 73 7.55 -3.71 9.46
CA LEU A 73 8.17 -2.40 9.66
C LEU A 73 7.39 -1.29 8.95
N GLN A 74 6.90 -1.53 7.73
CA GLN A 74 6.03 -0.60 7.02
C GLN A 74 4.68 -0.38 7.72
N ALA A 75 4.10 -1.43 8.33
CA ALA A 75 2.89 -1.30 9.15
C ALA A 75 3.13 -0.52 10.45
N THR A 76 4.38 -0.45 10.91
CA THR A 76 4.80 0.30 12.10
C THR A 76 5.18 1.75 11.77
N VAL A 77 5.53 2.05 10.52
CA VAL A 77 5.77 3.42 10.08
C VAL A 77 4.41 4.10 9.93
N GLU A 78 4.14 5.09 10.79
CA GLU A 78 2.99 5.98 10.63
C GLU A 78 3.03 6.58 9.22
N PRO A 79 1.98 6.42 8.41
CA PRO A 79 1.94 7.00 7.08
C PRO A 79 2.01 8.53 7.24
N SER A 80 3.00 9.13 6.60
CA SER A 80 3.18 10.58 6.71
C SER A 80 1.98 11.30 6.09
N ALA A 81 1.73 12.55 6.49
CA ALA A 81 0.69 13.37 5.86
C ALA A 81 0.89 13.47 4.33
N ASN A 82 2.14 13.43 3.85
CA ASN A 82 2.44 13.37 2.42
C ASN A 82 1.97 12.08 1.76
N ASP A 83 2.17 10.93 2.41
CA ASP A 83 1.74 9.63 1.92
C ASP A 83 0.22 9.54 1.89
N LEU A 84 -0.44 9.99 2.97
CA LEU A 84 -1.90 10.04 3.06
C LEU A 84 -2.51 10.95 2.00
N TRP A 85 -1.90 12.11 1.75
CA TRP A 85 -2.32 13.02 0.69
C TRP A 85 -2.16 12.40 -0.71
N ALA A 86 -1.04 11.71 -0.96
CA ALA A 86 -0.80 11.03 -2.23
C ALA A 86 -1.82 9.90 -2.47
N GLN A 87 -2.15 9.13 -1.41
CA GLN A 87 -3.20 8.12 -1.44
C GLN A 87 -4.57 8.72 -1.72
N ALA A 88 -4.93 9.82 -1.04
CA ALA A 88 -6.16 10.55 -1.26
C ALA A 88 -6.29 11.04 -2.71
N ALA A 89 -5.23 11.64 -3.26
CA ALA A 89 -5.19 12.11 -4.64
C ALA A 89 -5.33 10.96 -5.66
N ALA A 90 -4.68 9.83 -5.41
CA ALA A 90 -4.77 8.65 -6.27
C ALA A 90 -6.18 8.04 -6.24
N ALA A 91 -6.81 7.98 -5.07
CA ALA A 91 -8.19 7.53 -4.92
C ALA A 91 -9.17 8.49 -5.62
N ALA A 92 -9.00 9.80 -5.45
CA ALA A 92 -9.82 10.82 -6.09
C ALA A 92 -9.82 10.68 -7.62
N ARG A 93 -8.64 10.50 -8.24
CA ARG A 93 -8.53 10.29 -9.70
C ARG A 93 -9.26 9.03 -10.18
N LYS A 94 -9.20 7.94 -9.41
CA LYS A 94 -9.94 6.71 -9.75
C LYS A 94 -11.44 6.92 -9.65
N ILE A 95 -11.90 7.61 -8.61
CA ILE A 95 -13.31 7.96 -8.42
C ILE A 95 -13.79 8.88 -9.55
N GLU A 96 -13.00 9.89 -9.92
CA GLU A 96 -13.29 10.79 -11.04
C GLU A 96 -13.44 10.02 -12.35
N ALA A 97 -12.52 9.12 -12.66
CA ALA A 97 -12.61 8.27 -13.85
C ALA A 97 -13.88 7.42 -13.84
N ASN A 98 -14.22 6.83 -12.69
CA ASN A 98 -15.45 6.06 -12.53
C ASN A 98 -16.68 6.95 -12.75
N LEU A 99 -16.73 8.17 -12.19
CA LEU A 99 -17.81 9.14 -12.40
C LEU A 99 -17.92 9.54 -13.89
N TYR A 100 -16.80 9.74 -14.57
CA TYR A 100 -16.78 10.01 -16.00
C TYR A 100 -17.44 8.89 -16.81
N TYR A 101 -17.09 7.63 -16.53
CA TYR A 101 -17.70 6.48 -17.19
C TYR A 101 -19.18 6.30 -16.85
N GLN A 102 -19.62 6.68 -15.65
CA GLN A 102 -21.05 6.71 -15.31
C GLN A 102 -21.82 7.67 -16.23
N THR A 103 -21.27 8.87 -16.45
CA THR A 103 -21.91 9.92 -17.27
C THR A 103 -21.88 9.61 -18.77
N HIS A 104 -20.84 8.95 -19.28
CA HIS A 104 -20.61 8.76 -20.72
C HIS A 104 -20.99 7.36 -21.25
N GLY A 105 -21.77 6.59 -20.50
CA GLY A 105 -22.42 5.38 -21.03
C GLY A 105 -21.78 4.04 -20.63
N GLY A 106 -20.94 4.02 -19.59
CA GLY A 106 -20.35 2.84 -18.97
C GLY A 106 -18.97 2.46 -19.51
N PHE A 107 -18.31 1.52 -18.84
CA PHE A 107 -17.03 0.93 -19.27
C PHE A 107 -17.24 -0.55 -19.55
N ILE A 108 -16.70 -1.06 -20.65
CA ILE A 108 -16.65 -2.51 -20.87
C ILE A 108 -15.37 -3.01 -20.22
N ALA A 109 -15.53 -3.79 -19.15
CA ALA A 109 -14.40 -4.41 -18.47
C ALA A 109 -13.72 -5.44 -19.38
N PRO A 110 -12.45 -5.80 -19.12
CA PRO A 110 -11.71 -6.76 -19.94
C PRO A 110 -12.35 -8.16 -20.05
N ASP A 111 -13.26 -8.50 -19.13
CA ASP A 111 -14.06 -9.72 -19.13
C ASP A 111 -15.30 -9.64 -20.04
N GLY A 112 -15.47 -8.53 -20.77
CA GLY A 112 -16.61 -8.26 -21.66
C GLY A 112 -17.86 -7.75 -20.94
N ARG A 113 -17.84 -7.61 -19.61
CA ARG A 113 -18.98 -7.10 -18.85
C ARG A 113 -19.05 -5.58 -18.95
N LYS A 114 -20.22 -5.06 -19.35
CA LYS A 114 -20.52 -3.62 -19.25
C LYS A 114 -20.77 -3.25 -17.79
N LEU A 115 -19.84 -2.50 -17.21
CA LEU A 115 -20.01 -1.89 -15.89
C LEU A 115 -21.05 -0.78 -15.99
N LYS A 116 -22.06 -0.84 -15.11
CA LYS A 116 -23.15 0.13 -15.01
C LYS A 116 -22.89 1.11 -13.86
N GLY A 117 -23.71 2.16 -13.78
CA GLY A 117 -23.62 3.17 -12.72
C GLY A 117 -23.53 2.60 -11.30
N GLU A 118 -24.28 1.53 -11.03
CA GLU A 118 -24.28 0.86 -9.73
C GLU A 118 -22.96 0.13 -9.43
N ASP A 119 -22.31 -0.46 -10.43
CA ASP A 119 -21.01 -1.12 -10.26
C ASP A 119 -19.94 -0.07 -9.89
N PHE A 120 -19.95 1.09 -10.55
CA PHE A 120 -19.04 2.18 -10.25
C PHE A 120 -19.31 2.85 -8.89
N LYS A 121 -20.57 2.96 -8.45
CA LYS A 121 -20.89 3.45 -7.09
C LYS A 121 -20.31 2.52 -6.04
N LYS A 122 -20.47 1.20 -6.22
CA LYS A 122 -19.88 0.18 -5.33
C LYS A 122 -18.35 0.24 -5.35
N GLU A 123 -17.75 0.42 -6.52
CA GLU A 123 -16.30 0.53 -6.63
C GLU A 123 -15.76 1.82 -5.99
N ASN A 124 -16.42 2.96 -6.19
CA ASN A 124 -16.07 4.22 -5.53
C ASN A 124 -16.17 4.12 -4.01
N ALA A 125 -17.21 3.46 -3.50
CA ALA A 125 -17.36 3.19 -2.07
C ALA A 125 -16.22 2.29 -1.54
N LYS A 126 -15.81 1.26 -2.29
CA LYS A 126 -14.66 0.40 -1.91
C LYS A 126 -13.34 1.16 -1.92
N ILE A 127 -13.08 1.96 -2.96
CA ILE A 127 -11.86 2.78 -3.07
C ILE A 127 -11.78 3.74 -1.88
N PHE A 128 -12.88 4.40 -1.54
CA PHE A 128 -12.95 5.33 -0.42
C PHE A 128 -12.82 4.62 0.94
N ALA A 129 -13.51 3.48 1.11
CA ALA A 129 -13.45 2.70 2.34
C ALA A 129 -12.05 2.10 2.59
N ALA A 130 -11.22 1.94 1.55
CA ALA A 130 -9.84 1.49 1.70
C ALA A 130 -8.88 2.60 2.16
N LEU A 131 -9.30 3.87 2.17
CA LEU A 131 -8.48 4.97 2.67
C LEU A 131 -8.44 4.97 4.20
N PRO A 132 -7.38 5.51 4.83
CA PRO A 132 -7.35 5.70 6.27
C PRO A 132 -8.52 6.54 6.80
N MET A 133 -8.99 6.23 8.01
CA MET A 133 -10.19 6.86 8.58
C MET A 133 -10.07 8.38 8.68
N VAL A 134 -8.87 8.91 8.92
CA VAL A 134 -8.62 10.35 8.92
C VAL A 134 -8.93 11.00 7.57
N VAL A 135 -8.55 10.34 6.47
CA VAL A 135 -8.79 10.81 5.10
C VAL A 135 -10.28 10.74 4.77
N GLN A 136 -10.94 9.66 5.20
CA GLN A 136 -12.38 9.51 5.02
C GLN A 136 -13.18 10.61 5.75
N ARG A 137 -12.85 10.87 7.02
CA ARG A 137 -13.51 11.91 7.82
C ARG A 137 -13.26 13.32 7.27
N TRP A 138 -12.03 13.57 6.83
CA TRP A 138 -11.65 14.86 6.26
C TRP A 138 -12.38 15.14 4.93
N ALA A 139 -12.45 14.15 4.05
CA ALA A 139 -13.10 14.31 2.75
C ALA A 139 -14.63 14.24 2.82
N GLY A 140 -15.19 13.51 3.80
CA GLY A 140 -16.64 13.35 3.98
C GLY A 140 -17.25 12.25 3.13
N SER A 141 -17.04 12.27 1.81
CA SER A 141 -17.58 11.24 0.91
C SER A 141 -16.69 10.98 -0.31
N PRO A 142 -16.90 9.88 -1.06
CA PRO A 142 -16.17 9.63 -2.30
C PRO A 142 -16.36 10.75 -3.34
N ALA A 143 -17.57 11.32 -3.42
CA ALA A 143 -17.87 12.40 -4.37
C ALA A 143 -17.15 13.69 -3.97
N ASP A 144 -17.19 14.06 -2.69
CA ASP A 144 -16.50 15.23 -2.15
C ASP A 144 -14.98 15.09 -2.33
N LEU A 145 -14.43 13.89 -2.09
CA LEU A 145 -13.02 13.61 -2.34
C LEU A 145 -12.65 13.86 -3.80
N SER A 146 -13.46 13.40 -4.75
CA SER A 146 -13.25 13.70 -6.17
C SER A 146 -13.34 15.20 -6.42
N GLU A 147 -14.38 15.87 -5.94
CA GLU A 147 -14.60 17.29 -6.16
C GLU A 147 -13.45 18.14 -5.62
N ILE A 148 -12.93 17.83 -4.43
CA ILE A 148 -11.79 18.54 -3.84
C ILE A 148 -10.59 18.54 -4.79
N PHE A 149 -10.27 17.39 -5.39
CA PHE A 149 -9.09 17.24 -6.25
C PHE A 149 -9.33 17.62 -7.71
N SER A 150 -10.57 17.56 -8.20
CA SER A 150 -10.91 17.85 -9.60
C SER A 150 -11.29 19.32 -9.84
N SER A 151 -11.80 20.03 -8.82
CA SER A 151 -12.25 21.43 -8.95
C SER A 151 -11.14 22.47 -8.87
N ARG A 152 -9.92 22.10 -8.44
CA ARG A 152 -8.85 23.03 -8.07
C ARG A 152 -7.55 22.73 -8.81
N SER A 153 -6.79 23.78 -9.11
CA SER A 153 -5.43 23.60 -9.63
C SER A 153 -4.52 22.98 -8.57
N SER A 154 -3.43 22.34 -9.00
CA SER A 154 -2.42 21.81 -8.07
C SER A 154 -1.86 22.87 -7.12
N ALA A 155 -1.82 24.15 -7.55
CA ALA A 155 -1.37 25.27 -6.74
C ALA A 155 -2.41 25.63 -5.66
N ASP A 156 -3.69 25.72 -6.03
CA ASP A 156 -4.78 26.01 -5.09
C ASP A 156 -4.96 24.90 -4.05
N LEU A 157 -4.77 23.64 -4.47
CA LEU A 157 -4.75 22.50 -3.56
C LEU A 157 -3.67 22.67 -2.49
N ARG A 158 -2.45 23.03 -2.89
CA ARG A 158 -1.33 23.23 -1.95
C ARG A 158 -1.54 24.44 -1.03
N GLN A 159 -2.15 25.51 -1.54
CA GLN A 159 -2.29 26.75 -0.79
C GLN A 159 -3.48 26.73 0.18
N PHE A 160 -4.62 26.16 -0.22
CA PHE A 160 -5.87 26.29 0.53
C PHE A 160 -6.38 24.99 1.13
N VAL A 161 -6.05 23.83 0.54
CA VAL A 161 -6.59 22.54 0.97
C VAL A 161 -5.59 21.77 1.82
N ARG A 162 -4.34 21.77 1.39
CA ARG A 162 -3.26 21.02 2.00
C ARG A 162 -3.02 21.38 3.47
N PRO A 163 -3.01 22.66 3.90
CA PRO A 163 -2.82 22.99 5.30
C PRO A 163 -3.96 22.47 6.20
N GLY A 164 -5.19 22.44 5.69
CA GLY A 164 -6.34 21.89 6.42
C GLY A 164 -6.26 20.37 6.56
N PHE A 165 -5.79 19.69 5.51
CA PHE A 165 -5.53 18.26 5.54
C PHE A 165 -4.42 17.90 6.52
N ASP A 166 -3.29 18.60 6.47
CA ASP A 166 -2.14 18.32 7.35
C ASP A 166 -2.54 18.48 8.83
N ARG A 167 -3.36 19.49 9.16
CA ARG A 167 -3.92 19.65 10.51
C ARG A 167 -4.82 18.49 10.90
N ALA A 168 -5.72 18.05 10.02
CA ALA A 168 -6.60 16.91 10.29
C ALA A 168 -5.82 15.61 10.52
N VAL A 169 -4.68 15.43 9.83
CA VAL A 169 -3.77 14.30 10.04
C VAL A 169 -3.01 14.42 11.37
N GLN A 170 -2.54 15.61 11.72
CA GLN A 170 -1.82 15.84 12.98
C GLN A 170 -2.72 15.66 14.23
N ASP A 171 -3.98 16.08 14.14
CA ASP A 171 -4.93 15.99 15.25
C ASP A 171 -5.56 14.59 15.40
N ALA A 172 -5.31 13.68 14.45
CA ALA A 172 -5.90 12.36 14.44
C ALA A 172 -5.10 11.35 15.27
N PRO A 173 -5.78 10.39 15.95
CA PRO A 173 -5.10 9.30 16.62
C PRO A 173 -4.47 8.35 15.60
N VAL A 174 -3.39 7.69 16.00
CA VAL A 174 -2.56 6.83 15.13
C VAL A 174 -3.39 5.71 14.46
N GLU A 175 -4.38 5.16 15.17
CA GLU A 175 -5.29 4.14 14.66
C GLU A 175 -6.12 4.65 13.47
N SER A 176 -6.38 5.96 13.40
CA SER A 176 -7.11 6.59 12.28
C SER A 176 -6.21 6.89 11.07
N LEU A 177 -4.88 6.82 11.23
CA LEU A 177 -3.90 6.99 10.15
C LEU A 177 -3.70 5.69 9.36
N GLN A 178 -4.03 4.54 9.95
CA GLN A 178 -3.93 3.26 9.27
C GLN A 178 -5.17 3.00 8.39
N PRO A 179 -4.99 2.32 7.24
CA PRO A 179 -6.11 1.83 6.45
C PRO A 179 -6.99 0.90 7.30
N PRO A 180 -8.33 1.04 7.26
CA PRO A 180 -9.20 0.13 7.97
C PRO A 180 -8.99 -1.29 7.45
N ALA A 181 -8.98 -2.27 8.34
CA ALA A 181 -8.98 -3.67 7.96
C ALA A 181 -10.26 -3.94 7.15
N LEU A 182 -10.12 -4.03 5.82
CA LEU A 182 -11.22 -4.37 4.93
C LEU A 182 -11.82 -5.71 5.40
N PRO A 183 -13.14 -5.83 5.56
CA PRO A 183 -13.79 -7.12 5.82
C PRO A 183 -13.68 -7.97 4.54
N GLY A 184 -12.53 -8.62 4.38
CA GLY A 184 -12.17 -9.39 3.19
C GLY A 184 -11.03 -10.39 3.43
N GLY A 185 -10.64 -10.61 4.69
CA GLY A 185 -9.86 -11.76 5.11
C GLY A 185 -10.73 -12.59 6.04
N ALA A 186 -11.16 -13.76 5.58
CA ALA A 186 -11.85 -14.72 6.42
C ALA A 186 -11.11 -14.88 7.75
N VAL A 187 -11.81 -14.65 8.86
CA VAL A 187 -11.37 -15.12 10.17
C VAL A 187 -11.17 -16.64 10.00
N PRO A 188 -9.98 -17.22 10.24
CA PRO A 188 -9.88 -18.67 10.35
C PRO A 188 -10.82 -19.06 11.48
N ALA A 189 -11.82 -19.88 11.16
CA ALA A 189 -12.78 -20.38 12.12
C ALA A 189 -12.05 -20.84 13.38
N GLN A 190 -12.41 -20.30 14.54
CA GLN A 190 -12.06 -20.91 15.82
C GLN A 190 -12.69 -22.30 15.82
N ILE A 191 -11.87 -23.32 15.56
CA ILE A 191 -12.21 -24.71 15.88
C ILE A 191 -12.20 -24.78 17.40
N GLY A 192 -13.36 -24.54 18.01
CA GLY A 192 -13.61 -24.79 19.40
C GLY A 192 -13.60 -26.29 19.64
N GLY A 193 -12.48 -26.80 20.14
CA GLY A 193 -12.40 -28.13 20.73
C GLY A 193 -13.33 -28.21 21.94
N GLY A 194 -14.36 -29.03 21.84
CA GLY A 194 -15.18 -29.47 22.95
C GLY A 194 -14.85 -30.91 23.29
N THR A 195 -13.90 -31.12 24.19
CA THR A 195 -13.79 -32.36 24.97
C THR A 195 -14.50 -32.13 26.30
N ALA A 196 -15.59 -32.86 26.50
CA ALA A 196 -16.06 -33.35 27.79
C ALA A 196 -17.00 -34.53 27.53
#